data_AF-A0A246Q653-F1
#
_entry.id   AF-A0A246Q653-F1
#
_cell.length_a   1.000
_cell.length_b   1.000
_cell.length_c   1.000
_cell.angle_alpha   90.00
_cell.angle_beta   90.00
_cell.angle_gamma   90.00
#
_symmetry.space_group_name_H-M   'P 1'
#
loop_
_entity.id
_entity.type
_entity.pdbx_description
1 polymer ?
#
loop_
_entity_poly.entity_id
_entity_poly.type
_entity_poly.pdbx_seq_one_letter_code
_entity_poly.pdbx_strand_id
1 'polypeptide(L)'
;MTDNKSNTERRAALAAAMEAAGCTDPKSWVDSELSEDIPQFARFLLLQEVHRAADAVEVTVSEALFDRPDLEVTLKTLRSIVAPDALNELLLAYGKALGNTFVMALDHGPQDDDVPRWQLMETDAEGKPTGRLVQGLHEDYLDFEDSYERDEDLE
;
A
#
# COMPACT_ATOMS: atom_id res chain seq x y z
N MET A 1 -33.09 -9.29 14.90
CA MET A 1 -32.69 -8.13 15.73
C MET A 1 -31.24 -8.22 16.23
N THR A 2 -30.68 -9.43 16.34
CA THR A 2 -29.26 -9.69 16.67
C THR A 2 -28.27 -9.31 15.56
N ASP A 3 -28.60 -9.57 14.29
CA ASP A 3 -27.75 -9.20 13.13
C ASP A 3 -27.46 -7.71 13.02
N ASN A 4 -28.49 -6.86 13.22
CA ASN A 4 -28.35 -5.43 12.99
C ASN A 4 -27.46 -4.76 14.06
N LYS A 5 -27.47 -5.29 15.28
CA LYS A 5 -26.62 -4.82 16.37
C LYS A 5 -25.16 -5.24 16.16
N SER A 6 -24.93 -6.49 15.74
CA SER A 6 -23.61 -7.01 15.40
C SER A 6 -22.98 -6.27 14.21
N ASN A 7 -23.76 -5.92 13.19
CA ASN A 7 -23.28 -5.16 12.05
C ASN A 7 -22.93 -3.70 12.41
N THR A 8 -23.74 -3.07 13.28
CA THR A 8 -23.44 -1.72 13.81
C THR A 8 -22.16 -1.72 14.65
N GLU A 9 -21.95 -2.74 15.49
CA GLU A 9 -20.73 -2.89 16.30
C GLU A 9 -19.50 -3.16 15.41
N ARG A 10 -19.62 -4.04 14.40
CA ARG A 10 -18.55 -4.30 13.42
C ARG A 10 -18.16 -3.03 12.65
N ARG A 11 -19.14 -2.28 12.17
CA ARG A 11 -18.94 -1.00 11.48
C ARG A 11 -18.17 -0.01 12.32
N ALA A 12 -18.58 0.19 13.57
CA ALA A 12 -17.92 1.13 14.47
C ALA A 12 -16.47 0.71 14.77
N ALA A 13 -16.24 -0.59 14.98
CA ALA A 13 -14.89 -1.12 15.20
C ALA A 13 -13.99 -0.94 13.98
N LEU A 14 -14.49 -1.21 12.78
CA LEU A 14 -13.72 -1.07 11.54
C LEU A 14 -13.39 0.40 11.24
N ALA A 15 -14.37 1.30 11.42
CA ALA A 15 -14.15 2.74 11.26
C ALA A 15 -13.06 3.25 12.20
N ALA A 16 -13.14 2.89 13.49
CA ALA A 16 -12.13 3.28 14.47
C ALA A 16 -10.73 2.70 14.14
N ALA A 17 -10.66 1.48 13.59
CA ALA A 17 -9.40 0.88 13.17
C ALA A 17 -8.79 1.58 11.95
N MET A 18 -9.62 1.96 10.97
CA MET A 18 -9.17 2.73 9.79
C MET A 18 -8.74 4.14 10.17
N GLU A 19 -9.49 4.81 11.04
CA GLU A 19 -9.09 6.13 11.61
C GLU A 19 -7.74 6.02 12.33
N ALA A 20 -7.56 5.00 13.17
CA ALA A 20 -6.28 4.78 13.86
C ALA A 20 -5.12 4.43 12.92
N ALA A 21 -5.42 3.90 11.73
CA ALA A 21 -4.45 3.69 10.66
C ALA A 21 -4.21 4.94 9.79
N GLY A 22 -4.85 6.06 10.11
CA GLY A 22 -4.72 7.34 9.40
C GLY A 22 -5.60 7.49 8.17
N CYS A 23 -6.63 6.66 7.97
CA CYS A 23 -7.55 6.80 6.83
C CYS A 23 -8.32 8.13 6.90
N THR A 24 -8.35 8.89 5.80
CA THR A 24 -8.99 10.22 5.74
C THR A 24 -10.51 10.14 5.51
N ASP A 25 -11.01 9.06 4.89
CA ASP A 25 -12.44 8.79 4.71
C ASP A 25 -12.82 7.36 5.13
N PRO A 26 -12.68 7.01 6.42
CA PRO A 26 -12.94 5.66 6.93
C PRO A 26 -14.36 5.18 6.62
N LYS A 27 -15.32 6.10 6.48
CA LYS A 27 -16.72 5.75 6.20
C LYS A 27 -16.86 5.10 4.83
N SER A 28 -16.27 5.66 3.79
CA SER A 28 -16.34 5.13 2.43
C SER A 28 -15.77 3.71 2.35
N TRP A 29 -14.58 3.50 2.91
CA TRP A 29 -13.92 2.19 2.95
C TRP A 29 -14.73 1.15 3.74
N VAL A 30 -15.26 1.52 4.92
CA VAL A 30 -16.12 0.63 5.73
C VAL A 30 -17.43 0.28 5.02
N ASP A 31 -18.06 1.25 4.35
CA ASP A 31 -19.30 1.03 3.62
C ASP A 31 -19.11 0.02 2.48
N SER A 32 -18.01 0.14 1.72
CA SER A 32 -17.67 -0.84 0.68
C SER A 32 -17.38 -2.22 1.27
N GLU A 33 -16.55 -2.33 2.32
CA GLU A 33 -16.26 -3.63 2.96
C GLU A 33 -17.51 -4.36 3.42
N LEU A 34 -18.41 -3.67 4.10
CA LEU A 34 -19.61 -4.29 4.66
C LEU A 34 -20.67 -4.62 3.61
N SER A 35 -20.70 -3.89 2.50
CA SER A 35 -21.69 -4.10 1.44
C SER A 35 -21.25 -5.14 0.40
N GLU A 36 -19.95 -5.24 0.14
CA GLU A 36 -19.37 -6.11 -0.88
C GLU A 36 -18.68 -7.36 -0.30
N ASP A 37 -18.50 -7.41 1.02
CA ASP A 37 -17.79 -8.48 1.76
C ASP A 37 -16.33 -8.70 1.32
N ILE A 38 -15.69 -7.62 0.84
CA ILE A 38 -14.27 -7.60 0.44
C ILE A 38 -13.40 -7.02 1.58
N PRO A 39 -12.13 -7.45 1.72
CA PRO A 39 -11.25 -6.99 2.80
C PRO A 39 -10.66 -5.60 2.50
N GLN A 40 -11.50 -4.55 2.51
CA GLN A 40 -11.05 -3.18 2.21
C GLN A 40 -10.01 -2.68 3.20
N PHE A 41 -10.11 -3.02 4.49
CA PHE A 41 -9.09 -2.58 5.42
C PHE A 41 -7.72 -3.20 5.12
N ALA A 42 -7.69 -4.46 4.71
CA ALA A 42 -6.45 -5.10 4.27
C ALA A 42 -5.89 -4.45 2.97
N ARG A 43 -6.77 -4.10 2.01
CA ARG A 43 -6.39 -3.33 0.81
C ARG A 43 -5.76 -1.99 1.20
N PHE A 44 -6.45 -1.22 2.05
CA PHE A 44 -5.98 0.07 2.55
C PHE A 44 -4.59 -0.02 3.18
N LEU A 45 -4.38 -0.97 4.10
CA LEU A 45 -3.09 -1.13 4.78
C LEU A 45 -1.96 -1.48 3.81
N LEU A 46 -2.21 -2.37 2.84
CA LEU A 46 -1.21 -2.71 1.84
C LEU A 46 -0.86 -1.51 0.95
N LEU A 47 -1.88 -0.79 0.46
CA LEU A 47 -1.67 0.40 -0.39
C LEU A 47 -0.90 1.49 0.36
N GLN A 48 -1.24 1.71 1.63
CA GLN A 48 -0.53 2.63 2.52
C GLN A 48 0.95 2.27 2.65
N GLU A 49 1.28 1.01 2.90
CA GLU A 49 2.68 0.59 3.02
C GLU A 49 3.45 0.72 1.70
N VAL A 50 2.82 0.44 0.56
CA VAL A 50 3.47 0.60 -0.76
C VAL A 50 3.70 2.08 -1.07
N HIS A 51 2.74 2.97 -0.79
CA HIS A 51 2.92 4.41 -0.98
C HIS A 51 3.97 4.99 -0.03
N ARG A 52 3.94 4.64 1.26
CA ARG A 52 5.01 5.02 2.21
C ARG A 52 6.40 4.62 1.74
N ALA A 53 6.55 3.40 1.20
CA ALA A 53 7.83 2.96 0.67
C ALA A 53 8.28 3.73 -0.59
N ALA A 54 7.33 4.12 -1.44
CA ALA A 54 7.59 4.94 -2.63
C ALA A 54 7.98 6.39 -2.25
N ASP A 55 7.31 6.96 -1.25
CA ASP A 55 7.55 8.33 -0.77
C ASP A 55 8.85 8.45 0.03
N ALA A 56 9.28 7.37 0.71
CA ALA A 56 10.53 7.31 1.47
C ALA A 56 11.80 7.18 0.59
N VAL A 57 11.95 8.07 -0.40
CA VAL A 57 13.00 8.01 -1.44
C VAL A 57 14.40 7.80 -0.85
N GLU A 58 14.80 8.59 0.14
CA GLU A 58 16.14 8.50 0.73
C GLU A 58 16.40 7.17 1.44
N VAL A 59 15.39 6.64 2.16
CA VAL A 59 15.48 5.33 2.83
C VAL A 59 15.57 4.22 1.79
N THR A 60 14.67 4.23 0.79
CA THR A 60 14.63 3.23 -0.28
C THR A 60 15.92 3.24 -1.12
N VAL A 61 16.48 4.42 -1.39
CA VAL A 61 17.78 4.54 -2.05
C VAL A 61 18.89 3.98 -1.17
N SER A 62 18.92 4.29 0.13
CA SER A 62 19.92 3.76 1.06
C SER A 62 19.93 2.23 1.06
N GLU A 63 18.76 1.59 1.06
CA GLU A 63 18.64 0.13 0.97
C GLU A 63 19.19 -0.40 -0.37
N ALA A 64 18.93 0.28 -1.49
CA ALA A 64 19.47 -0.10 -2.79
C ALA A 64 21.01 0.01 -2.88
N LEU A 65 21.63 0.82 -2.03
CA LEU A 65 23.07 1.03 -1.95
C LEU A 65 23.78 0.04 -1.01
N PHE A 66 23.05 -0.69 -0.17
CA PHE A 66 23.64 -1.60 0.82
C PHE A 66 24.58 -2.61 0.16
N ASP A 67 25.85 -2.62 0.60
CA ASP A 67 26.94 -3.46 0.05
C ASP A 67 27.23 -3.21 -1.46
N ARG A 68 26.95 -1.99 -1.95
CA ARG A 68 27.12 -1.59 -3.36
C ARG A 68 27.90 -0.27 -3.49
N PRO A 69 29.21 -0.26 -3.17
CA PRO A 69 30.02 0.97 -3.20
C PRO A 69 30.13 1.61 -4.60
N ASP A 70 29.97 0.83 -5.67
CA ASP A 70 29.90 1.32 -7.05
C ASP A 70 28.66 2.22 -7.29
N LEU A 71 27.52 1.83 -6.71
CA LEU A 71 26.29 2.61 -6.79
C LEU A 71 26.34 3.85 -5.90
N GLU A 72 26.99 3.77 -4.73
CA GLU A 72 27.20 4.94 -3.86
C GLU A 72 28.00 6.04 -4.59
N VAL A 73 29.08 5.65 -5.27
CA VAL A 73 29.89 6.57 -6.09
C VAL A 73 29.07 7.14 -7.24
N THR A 74 28.24 6.31 -7.88
CA THR A 74 27.36 6.73 -8.98
C THR A 74 26.34 7.77 -8.48
N LEU A 75 25.64 7.51 -7.38
CA LEU A 75 24.67 8.43 -6.81
C LEU A 75 25.32 9.73 -6.36
N LYS A 76 26.49 9.67 -5.71
CA LYS A 76 27.26 10.86 -5.34
C LYS A 76 27.62 11.70 -6.56
N THR A 77 27.98 11.06 -7.66
CA THR A 77 28.26 11.74 -8.93
C THR A 77 27.00 12.41 -9.48
N LEU A 78 25.86 11.72 -9.51
CA LEU A 78 24.57 12.28 -9.93
C LEU A 78 24.17 13.48 -9.07
N ARG A 79 24.26 13.38 -7.74
CA ARG A 79 23.98 14.47 -6.79
C ARG A 79 24.88 15.69 -6.99
N SER A 80 26.04 15.55 -7.64
CA SER A 80 26.94 16.68 -7.92
C SER A 80 26.64 17.43 -9.22
N ILE A 81 25.81 16.85 -10.10
CA ILE A 81 25.52 17.39 -11.44
C ILE A 81 24.03 17.66 -11.68
N VAL A 82 23.13 16.96 -10.98
CA VAL A 82 21.68 17.12 -11.07
C VAL A 82 21.19 17.96 -9.90
N ALA A 83 20.22 18.84 -10.14
CA ALA A 83 19.56 19.58 -9.07
C ALA A 83 18.90 18.59 -8.07
N PRO A 84 19.03 18.79 -6.75
CA PRO A 84 18.49 17.88 -5.75
C PRO A 84 17.00 17.57 -5.96
N ASP A 85 16.18 18.59 -6.18
CA ASP A 85 14.73 18.44 -6.36
C ASP A 85 14.41 17.60 -7.61
N ALA A 86 15.08 17.86 -8.73
CA ALA A 86 14.85 17.12 -9.97
C ALA A 86 15.26 15.64 -9.85
N LEU A 87 16.32 15.33 -9.10
CA LEU A 87 16.71 13.95 -8.84
C LEU A 87 15.70 13.25 -7.92
N ASN A 88 15.23 13.95 -6.88
CA ASN A 88 14.22 13.44 -5.96
C ASN A 88 12.89 13.17 -6.67
N GLU A 89 12.41 14.11 -7.48
CA GLU A 89 11.20 13.96 -8.30
C GLU A 89 11.27 12.75 -9.22
N LEU A 90 12.41 12.52 -9.88
CA LEU A 90 12.61 11.36 -10.74
C LEU A 90 12.54 10.03 -9.95
N LEU A 91 13.22 9.97 -8.80
CA LEU A 91 13.25 8.78 -7.96
C LEU A 91 11.88 8.49 -7.34
N LEU A 92 11.17 9.52 -6.89
CA LEU A 92 9.80 9.43 -6.41
C LEU A 92 8.86 8.89 -7.49
N ALA A 93 8.93 9.47 -8.70
CA ALA A 93 8.11 9.02 -9.83
C ALA A 93 8.42 7.57 -10.21
N TYR A 94 9.68 7.16 -10.18
CA TYR A 94 10.09 5.78 -10.40
C TYR A 94 9.54 4.85 -9.30
N GLY A 95 9.64 5.26 -8.03
CA GLY A 95 9.10 4.54 -6.87
C GLY A 95 7.59 4.32 -6.99
N LYS A 96 6.82 5.36 -7.32
CA LYS A 96 5.37 5.27 -7.55
C LYS A 96 5.02 4.36 -8.72
N ALA A 97 5.77 4.43 -9.83
CA ALA A 97 5.56 3.53 -10.97
C ALA A 97 5.86 2.06 -10.63
N LEU A 98 6.91 1.82 -9.84
CA LEU A 98 7.25 0.48 -9.35
C LEU A 98 6.20 -0.04 -8.38
N GLY A 99 5.69 0.79 -7.47
CA GLY A 99 4.60 0.47 -6.57
C GLY A 99 3.33 0.05 -7.33
N ASN A 100 2.95 0.80 -8.37
CA ASN A 100 1.83 0.43 -9.25
C ASN A 100 2.05 -0.95 -9.90
N THR A 101 3.26 -1.17 -10.43
CA THR A 101 3.62 -2.46 -11.05
C THR A 101 3.57 -3.61 -10.04
N PHE A 102 3.98 -3.36 -8.80
CA PHE A 102 3.98 -4.32 -7.72
C PHE A 102 2.55 -4.72 -7.31
N VAL A 103 1.64 -3.75 -7.12
CA VAL A 103 0.24 -4.07 -6.77
C VAL A 103 -0.51 -4.77 -7.90
N MET A 104 -0.22 -4.43 -9.16
CA MET A 104 -0.71 -5.17 -10.33
C MET A 104 -0.28 -6.65 -10.31
N ALA A 105 0.96 -6.92 -9.90
CA ALA A 105 1.43 -8.29 -9.76
C ALA A 105 0.70 -9.04 -8.63
N LEU A 106 0.41 -8.36 -7.51
CA LEU A 106 -0.35 -8.88 -6.36
C LEU A 106 -1.80 -9.23 -6.69
N ASP A 107 -2.48 -8.40 -7.47
CA ASP A 107 -3.90 -8.60 -7.79
C ASP A 107 -4.18 -9.85 -8.60
N HIS A 108 -3.32 -10.13 -9.56
CA HIS A 108 -3.56 -11.17 -10.54
C HIS A 108 -2.78 -12.45 -10.22
N GLY A 109 -1.57 -12.33 -9.68
CA GLY A 109 -0.61 -13.44 -9.70
C GLY A 109 -0.35 -13.96 -11.13
N PRO A 110 0.45 -15.03 -11.29
CA PRO A 110 0.73 -15.63 -12.60
C PRO A 110 -0.55 -16.17 -13.26
N GLN A 111 -0.75 -15.83 -14.54
CA GLN A 111 -1.90 -16.29 -15.35
C GLN A 111 -1.58 -17.50 -16.24
N ASP A 112 -0.32 -17.92 -16.31
CA ASP A 112 0.10 -19.08 -17.11
C ASP A 112 -0.41 -20.38 -16.46
N ASP A 113 -0.79 -21.37 -17.28
CA ASP A 113 -1.26 -22.68 -16.85
C ASP A 113 -0.10 -23.61 -16.43
N ASP A 114 1.11 -23.35 -16.94
CA ASP A 114 2.27 -24.21 -16.72
C ASP A 114 3.12 -23.82 -15.49
N VAL A 115 2.65 -22.86 -14.67
CA VAL A 115 3.39 -22.33 -13.51
C VAL A 115 2.53 -22.33 -12.23
N PRO A 116 3.15 -22.36 -11.03
CA PRO A 116 2.42 -22.18 -9.78
C PRO A 116 1.70 -20.82 -9.72
N ARG A 117 0.43 -20.84 -9.34
CA ARG A 117 -0.40 -19.64 -9.14
C ARG A 117 -0.46 -19.27 -7.67
N TRP A 118 -0.70 -18.00 -7.40
CA TRP A 118 -0.88 -17.48 -6.05
C TRP A 118 -1.85 -16.30 -6.05
N GLN A 119 -2.37 -16.00 -4.87
CA GLN A 119 -3.24 -14.86 -4.59
C GLN A 119 -2.89 -14.31 -3.21
N LEU A 120 -3.10 -13.01 -3.01
CA LEU A 120 -2.99 -12.40 -1.69
C LEU A 120 -4.29 -12.62 -0.90
N MET A 121 -4.16 -12.98 0.38
CA MET A 121 -5.29 -13.32 1.23
C MET A 121 -5.11 -12.74 2.63
N GLU A 122 -6.18 -12.20 3.19
CA GLU A 122 -6.22 -11.72 4.56
C GLU A 122 -6.01 -12.89 5.55
N THR A 123 -5.31 -12.61 6.65
CA THR A 123 -5.13 -13.55 7.76
C THR A 123 -5.78 -13.01 9.03
N ASP A 124 -6.27 -13.90 9.88
CA ASP A 124 -6.71 -13.55 11.24
C ASP A 124 -5.53 -13.28 12.19
N ALA A 125 -5.85 -12.97 13.45
CA ALA A 125 -4.85 -12.65 14.47
C ALA A 125 -3.92 -13.84 14.81
N GLU A 126 -4.33 -15.08 14.51
CA GLU A 126 -3.54 -16.29 14.67
C GLU A 126 -2.72 -16.63 13.42
N GLY A 127 -2.78 -15.77 12.38
CA GLY A 127 -2.10 -15.96 11.11
C GLY A 127 -2.75 -16.99 10.20
N LYS A 128 -4.00 -17.38 10.46
CA LYS A 128 -4.73 -18.31 9.60
C LYS A 128 -5.39 -17.56 8.45
N PRO A 129 -5.37 -18.11 7.23
CA PRO A 129 -6.05 -17.48 6.10
C PRO A 129 -7.57 -17.42 6.34
N THR A 130 -8.16 -16.25 6.13
CA THR A 130 -9.61 -16.03 6.35
C THR A 130 -10.45 -16.53 5.17
N GLY A 131 -9.83 -16.75 4.01
CA GLY A 131 -10.50 -17.01 2.74
C GLY A 131 -10.89 -15.74 1.97
N ARG A 132 -10.74 -14.54 2.57
CA ARG A 132 -11.01 -13.26 1.92
C ARG A 132 -9.80 -12.82 1.11
N LEU A 133 -9.96 -12.76 -0.21
CA LEU A 133 -8.90 -12.38 -1.13
C LEU A 133 -8.71 -10.86 -1.11
N VAL A 134 -7.45 -10.42 -1.06
CA VAL A 134 -7.09 -9.01 -1.23
C VAL A 134 -6.81 -8.80 -2.71
N GLN A 135 -7.73 -8.13 -3.40
CA GLN A 135 -7.70 -7.91 -4.85
C GLN A 135 -8.22 -6.50 -5.20
N GLY A 136 -8.00 -6.06 -6.43
CA GLY A 136 -8.41 -4.73 -6.92
C GLY A 136 -7.51 -3.60 -6.42
N LEU A 137 -6.30 -3.92 -5.94
CA LEU A 137 -5.34 -2.94 -5.46
C LEU A 137 -4.97 -1.89 -6.51
N HIS A 138 -4.81 -2.32 -7.77
CA HIS A 138 -4.49 -1.42 -8.88
C HIS A 138 -5.61 -0.42 -9.18
N GLU A 139 -6.86 -0.72 -8.80
CA GLU A 139 -8.00 0.17 -9.02
C GLU A 139 -7.89 1.42 -8.15
N ASP A 140 -7.34 1.28 -6.94
CA ASP A 140 -7.19 2.39 -5.99
C ASP A 140 -5.81 3.02 -6.03
N TYR A 141 -4.76 2.30 -6.46
CA TYR A 141 -3.37 2.72 -6.26
C TYR A 141 -3.06 4.13 -6.74
N LEU A 142 -3.56 4.51 -7.92
CA LEU A 142 -3.28 5.82 -8.53
C LEU A 142 -3.99 6.97 -7.81
N ASP A 143 -5.14 6.71 -7.19
CA ASP A 143 -5.96 7.70 -6.50
C ASP A 143 -5.79 7.64 -4.96
N PHE A 144 -4.89 6.79 -4.47
CA PHE A 144 -4.74 6.50 -3.04
C PHE A 144 -3.97 7.59 -2.26
N GLU A 145 -3.22 8.46 -2.93
CA GLU A 145 -2.29 9.41 -2.27
C GLU A 145 -2.97 10.30 -1.21
N ASP A 146 -4.24 10.66 -1.41
CA ASP A 146 -5.02 11.49 -0.47
C ASP A 146 -5.90 10.67 0.51
N SER A 147 -5.78 9.34 0.48
CA SER A 147 -6.62 8.42 1.28
C SER A 147 -6.13 8.23 2.72
N TYR A 148 -4.94 8.72 3.06
CA TYR A 148 -4.37 8.59 4.40
C TYR A 148 -3.54 9.80 4.83
N GLU A 149 -3.47 10.03 6.14
CA GLU A 149 -2.59 11.02 6.76
C GLU A 149 -1.13 10.58 6.59
N ARG A 150 -0.32 11.42 5.96
CA ARG A 150 1.11 11.15 5.77
C ARG A 150 1.89 11.70 6.97
N ASP A 151 3.06 11.12 7.24
CA ASP A 151 3.91 11.55 8.35
C ASP A 151 4.31 13.04 8.24
N GLU A 152 4.35 13.57 7.01
CA GLU A 152 4.62 14.99 6.72
C GLU A 152 3.45 15.92 7.05
N ASP A 153 2.22 15.39 7.17
CA ASP A 153 1.02 16.17 7.44
C ASP A 153 0.75 16.33 8.96
N LEU A 154 1.55 15.69 9.82
CA LEU A 154 1.41 15.68 11.30
C LEU A 154 2.17 16.80 12.03
N GLU A 155 2.58 17.87 11.32
CA GLU A 155 3.19 19.09 11.88
C GLU A 155 2.21 19.98 12.67
#